data_AF-A0A920DUA3-F1
#
_entry.id   AF-A0A920DUA3-F1
#
_cell.length_a   1.000
_cell.length_b   1.000
_cell.length_c   1.000
_cell.angle_alpha   90.00
_cell.angle_beta   90.00
_cell.angle_gamma   90.00
#
_symmetry.space_group_name_H-M   'P 1'
#
loop_
_entity.id
_entity.type
_entity.pdbx_description
1 polymer ?
#
loop_
_entity_poly.entity_id
_entity_poly.type
_entity_poly.pdbx_seq_one_letter_code
_entity_poly.pdbx_strand_id
1 'polypeptide(L)'
;MSYQKKKINKLAKSCKGMIGGSGNGKRGFMLTYAIAYVRDFVSDYQIMGETMETTVSWSNIQNVINAVSEKLNELHSLYKMPGKPYVSYRIPQIYHTGVCIYFMLGMSVKGIDEPEEKFSEIEHTLREVIINNGGSISHHHGVGKLRKDFLPNTLSETSMQLVKELKLAHDPQNIFGAKNGILAK
;
A
#
# COMPACT_ATOMS: atom_id res chain seq x y z
N MET A 1 -14.11 -19.99 21.05
CA MET A 1 -14.49 -19.64 19.65
C MET A 1 -15.97 -19.30 19.46
N SER A 2 -16.93 -20.14 19.89
CA SER A 2 -18.39 -19.86 19.70
C SER A 2 -18.86 -18.52 20.30
N TYR A 3 -18.39 -18.20 21.50
CA TYR A 3 -18.68 -16.92 22.17
C TYR A 3 -18.22 -15.69 21.37
N GLN A 4 -16.95 -15.68 20.93
CA GLN A 4 -16.39 -14.58 20.13
C GLN A 4 -17.14 -14.40 18.81
N LYS A 5 -17.43 -15.50 18.10
CA LYS A 5 -18.24 -15.46 16.87
C LYS A 5 -19.61 -14.85 17.11
N LYS A 6 -20.30 -15.21 18.20
CA LYS A 6 -21.60 -14.64 18.56
C LYS A 6 -21.52 -13.13 18.83
N LYS A 7 -20.47 -12.68 19.52
CA LYS A 7 -20.22 -11.25 19.78
C LYS A 7 -19.98 -10.47 18.49
N ILE A 8 -19.09 -10.95 17.62
CA ILE A 8 -18.79 -10.32 16.32
C ILE A 8 -20.06 -10.27 15.46
N ASN A 9 -20.83 -11.36 15.38
CA ASN A 9 -22.08 -11.38 14.61
C ASN A 9 -23.11 -10.37 15.13
N LYS A 10 -23.20 -10.17 16.45
CA LYS A 10 -24.09 -9.17 17.05
C LYS A 10 -23.67 -7.76 16.67
N LEU A 11 -22.37 -7.45 16.74
CA LEU A 11 -21.81 -6.15 16.34
C LEU A 11 -21.99 -5.87 14.84
N ALA A 12 -21.72 -6.86 13.99
CA ALA A 12 -21.94 -6.73 12.55
C ALA A 12 -23.41 -6.39 12.25
N LYS A 13 -24.36 -7.07 12.90
CA LYS A 13 -25.80 -6.79 12.75
C LYS A 13 -26.20 -5.39 13.21
N SER A 14 -25.62 -4.86 14.30
CA SER A 14 -25.89 -3.46 14.72
C SER A 14 -25.42 -2.44 13.68
N CYS A 15 -24.45 -2.80 12.84
CA CYS A 15 -23.99 -2.02 11.69
C CYS A 15 -24.68 -2.43 10.38
N LYS A 16 -25.84 -3.11 10.42
CA LYS A 16 -26.60 -3.62 9.26
C LYS A 16 -25.86 -4.68 8.41
N GLY A 17 -24.80 -5.28 8.95
CA GLY A 17 -24.05 -6.35 8.28
C GLY A 17 -24.81 -7.67 8.23
N MET A 18 -24.66 -8.40 7.12
CA MET A 18 -25.22 -9.73 6.90
C MET A 18 -24.14 -10.81 6.92
N ILE A 19 -24.48 -12.02 7.40
CA ILE A 19 -23.52 -13.12 7.50
C ILE A 19 -23.36 -13.81 6.15
N GLY A 20 -22.23 -13.58 5.48
CA GLY A 20 -21.93 -14.11 4.14
C GLY A 20 -21.55 -15.59 4.06
N GLY A 21 -21.70 -16.37 5.13
CA GLY A 21 -21.37 -17.81 5.13
C GLY A 21 -19.86 -18.13 5.20
N SER A 22 -19.52 -19.30 5.75
CA SER A 22 -18.12 -19.71 5.99
C SER A 22 -17.35 -20.04 4.71
N GLY A 23 -18.03 -20.48 3.65
CA GLY A 23 -17.42 -20.79 2.36
C GLY A 23 -16.75 -19.58 1.70
N ASN A 24 -17.32 -18.38 1.84
CA ASN A 24 -16.72 -17.15 1.35
C ASN A 24 -15.45 -16.79 2.12
N GLY A 25 -15.48 -16.90 3.45
CA GLY A 25 -14.29 -16.68 4.29
C GLY A 25 -13.14 -17.63 3.92
N LYS A 26 -13.41 -18.93 3.83
CA LYS A 26 -12.40 -19.94 3.45
C LYS A 26 -11.80 -19.65 2.07
N ARG A 27 -12.63 -19.36 1.07
CA ARG A 27 -12.14 -19.03 -0.30
C ARG A 27 -11.29 -17.77 -0.30
N GLY A 28 -11.70 -16.73 0.43
CA GLY A 28 -10.92 -15.49 0.57
C GLY A 28 -9.53 -15.74 1.17
N PHE A 29 -9.44 -16.56 2.22
CA PHE A 29 -8.15 -16.96 2.81
C PHE A 29 -7.30 -17.82 1.87
N MET A 30 -7.90 -18.74 1.12
CA MET A 30 -7.12 -19.53 0.15
C MET A 30 -6.59 -18.66 -1.00
N LEU A 31 -7.38 -17.68 -1.44
CA LEU A 31 -7.02 -16.82 -2.57
C LEU A 31 -5.79 -15.94 -2.27
N THR A 32 -5.48 -15.64 -0.99
CA THR A 32 -4.29 -14.85 -0.65
C THR A 32 -2.99 -15.46 -1.13
N TYR A 33 -2.92 -16.80 -1.23
CA TYR A 33 -1.74 -17.51 -1.73
C TYR A 33 -1.66 -17.54 -3.27
N ALA A 34 -2.77 -17.24 -3.95
CA ALA A 34 -2.87 -17.32 -5.40
C ALA A 34 -2.80 -15.94 -6.09
N ILE A 35 -3.12 -14.85 -5.38
CA ILE A 35 -3.18 -13.49 -5.96
C ILE A 35 -1.87 -13.07 -6.62
N ALA A 36 -0.72 -13.49 -6.11
CA ALA A 36 0.57 -13.17 -6.70
C ALA A 36 0.70 -13.66 -8.16
N TYR A 37 0.12 -14.83 -8.49
CA TYR A 37 0.14 -15.37 -9.86
C TYR A 37 -0.79 -14.62 -10.81
N VAL A 38 -1.78 -13.89 -10.29
CA VAL A 38 -2.65 -13.04 -11.11
C VAL A 38 -1.83 -11.92 -11.76
N ARG A 39 -0.82 -11.38 -11.05
CA ARG A 39 0.06 -10.34 -11.60
C ARG A 39 0.79 -10.82 -12.85
N ASP A 40 1.38 -12.00 -12.79
CA ASP A 40 2.13 -12.57 -13.91
C ASP A 40 1.19 -12.82 -15.09
N PHE A 41 0.01 -13.40 -14.84
CA PHE A 41 -1.01 -13.60 -15.87
C PHE A 41 -1.46 -12.30 -16.56
N VAL A 42 -1.75 -11.23 -15.80
CA VAL A 42 -2.22 -9.97 -16.41
C VAL A 42 -1.10 -9.20 -17.12
N SER A 43 0.17 -9.45 -16.76
CA SER A 43 1.33 -8.84 -17.41
C SER A 43 1.44 -9.27 -18.88
N ASP A 44 1.07 -10.51 -19.21
CA ASP A 44 0.99 -11.01 -20.60
C ASP A 44 0.01 -10.22 -21.47
N TYR A 45 -0.92 -9.49 -20.83
CA TYR A 45 -1.92 -8.64 -21.49
C TYR A 45 -1.59 -7.15 -21.38
N GLN A 46 -0.34 -6.79 -21.09
CA GLN A 46 0.13 -5.41 -20.93
C GLN A 46 -0.65 -4.64 -19.85
N ILE A 47 -0.95 -5.31 -18.73
CA ILE A 47 -1.51 -4.70 -17.53
C ILE A 47 -0.42 -4.69 -16.46
N MET A 48 -0.05 -3.50 -16.00
CA MET A 48 0.80 -3.34 -14.83
C MET A 48 -0.07 -3.19 -13.59
N GLY A 49 0.34 -3.83 -12.51
CA GLY A 49 -0.37 -3.77 -11.25
C GLY A 49 0.56 -3.98 -10.06
N GLU A 50 0.24 -3.32 -8.96
CA GLU A 50 1.02 -3.38 -7.73
C GLU A 50 0.10 -3.15 -6.53
N THR A 51 0.59 -3.53 -5.36
CA THR A 51 -0.08 -3.31 -4.09
C THR A 51 0.63 -2.23 -3.27
N MET A 52 -0.17 -1.38 -2.63
CA MET A 52 0.33 -0.37 -1.70
C MET A 52 -0.38 -0.52 -0.36
N GLU A 53 0.23 0.01 0.68
CA GLU A 53 -0.29 -0.14 2.03
C GLU A 53 0.16 0.99 2.92
N THR A 54 -0.67 1.28 3.91
CA THR A 54 -0.50 2.40 4.83
C THR A 54 -1.27 2.13 6.11
N THR A 55 -0.86 2.74 7.23
CA THR A 55 -1.72 2.86 8.41
C THR A 55 -2.37 4.23 8.44
N VAL A 56 -3.64 4.28 8.81
CA VAL A 56 -4.39 5.54 8.99
C VAL A 56 -5.15 5.51 10.30
N SER A 57 -5.40 6.67 10.89
CA SER A 57 -6.34 6.79 12.00
C SER A 57 -7.77 6.46 11.54
N TRP A 58 -8.65 6.06 12.46
CA TRP A 58 -10.05 5.74 12.15
C TRP A 58 -10.78 6.87 11.41
N SER A 59 -10.50 8.13 11.76
CA SER A 59 -11.13 9.31 11.17
C SER A 59 -10.68 9.59 9.74
N ASN A 60 -9.50 9.10 9.32
CA ASN A 60 -8.91 9.43 8.03
C ASN A 60 -9.11 8.34 6.97
N ILE A 61 -9.75 7.21 7.31
CA ILE A 61 -9.95 6.07 6.39
C ILE A 61 -10.55 6.52 5.05
N GLN A 62 -11.69 7.22 5.11
CA GLN A 62 -12.40 7.61 3.88
C GLN A 62 -11.65 8.70 3.12
N ASN A 63 -11.02 9.65 3.83
CA ASN A 63 -10.25 10.73 3.22
C ASN A 63 -9.09 10.17 2.38
N VAL A 64 -8.30 9.25 2.94
CA VAL A 64 -7.18 8.62 2.23
C VAL A 64 -7.65 7.78 1.04
N ILE A 65 -8.72 7.00 1.21
CA ILE A 65 -9.30 6.21 0.11
C ILE A 65 -9.76 7.09 -1.05
N ASN A 66 -10.48 8.18 -0.75
CA ASN A 66 -10.98 9.10 -1.77
C ASN A 66 -9.82 9.81 -2.47
N ALA A 67 -8.87 10.35 -1.71
CA ALA A 67 -7.73 11.07 -2.26
C ALA A 67 -6.88 10.19 -3.21
N VAL A 68 -6.63 8.93 -2.83
CA VAL A 68 -5.93 7.97 -3.71
C VAL A 68 -6.73 7.69 -4.98
N SER A 69 -8.03 7.47 -4.85
CA SER A 69 -8.89 7.15 -6.00
C SER A 69 -9.00 8.34 -6.97
N GLU A 70 -9.16 9.55 -6.44
CA GLU A 70 -9.21 10.78 -7.22
C GLU A 70 -7.88 11.03 -7.94
N LYS A 71 -6.75 10.97 -7.21
CA LYS A 71 -5.42 11.18 -7.82
C LYS A 71 -5.08 10.13 -8.86
N LEU A 72 -5.44 8.85 -8.64
CA LEU A 72 -5.21 7.81 -9.63
C LEU A 72 -5.95 8.09 -10.95
N ASN A 73 -7.21 8.52 -10.87
CA ASN A 73 -7.99 8.88 -12.06
C ASN A 73 -7.41 10.10 -12.78
N GLU A 74 -6.94 11.10 -12.03
CA GLU A 74 -6.26 12.27 -12.58
C GLU A 74 -4.99 11.87 -13.35
N LEU A 75 -4.09 11.10 -12.72
CA LEU A 75 -2.85 10.66 -13.35
C LEU A 75 -3.08 9.71 -14.53
N HIS A 76 -4.05 8.80 -14.42
CA HIS A 76 -4.44 7.90 -15.51
C HIS A 76 -4.86 8.71 -16.75
N SER A 77 -5.67 9.77 -16.56
CA SER A 77 -6.08 10.69 -17.62
C SER A 77 -4.89 11.52 -18.16
N LEU A 78 -4.06 12.06 -17.27
CA LEU A 78 -2.89 12.88 -17.62
C LEU A 78 -1.92 12.13 -18.55
N TYR A 79 -1.59 10.88 -18.20
CA TYR A 79 -0.71 10.04 -19.02
C TYR A 79 -1.41 9.35 -20.19
N LYS A 80 -2.71 9.63 -20.40
CA LYS A 80 -3.54 9.04 -21.47
C LYS A 80 -3.51 7.52 -21.47
N MET A 81 -3.48 6.92 -20.28
CA MET A 81 -3.46 5.48 -20.10
C MET A 81 -4.75 4.87 -20.69
N PRO A 82 -4.68 3.73 -21.40
CA PRO A 82 -5.85 3.12 -22.00
C PRO A 82 -6.84 2.58 -20.95
N GLY A 83 -8.13 2.61 -21.30
CA GLY A 83 -9.19 1.97 -20.53
C GLY A 83 -9.54 2.71 -19.23
N LYS A 84 -9.78 1.95 -18.16
CA LYS A 84 -10.07 2.47 -16.82
C LYS A 84 -9.07 1.88 -15.82
N PRO A 85 -8.53 2.68 -14.90
CA PRO A 85 -7.67 2.14 -13.85
C PRO A 85 -8.51 1.29 -12.90
N TYR A 86 -7.90 0.21 -12.41
CA TYR A 86 -8.40 -0.59 -11.32
C TYR A 86 -7.77 -0.11 -10.02
N VAL A 87 -8.60 0.26 -9.06
CA VAL A 87 -8.21 0.44 -7.66
C VAL A 87 -9.21 -0.28 -6.78
N SER A 88 -8.71 -1.12 -5.90
CA SER A 88 -9.49 -1.69 -4.81
C SER A 88 -8.71 -1.58 -3.51
N TYR A 89 -9.40 -1.71 -2.39
CA TYR A 89 -8.80 -1.63 -1.08
C TYR A 89 -9.51 -2.56 -0.10
N ARG A 90 -8.77 -2.99 0.92
CA ARG A 90 -9.29 -3.76 2.05
C ARG A 90 -8.60 -3.33 3.33
N ILE A 91 -9.22 -3.67 4.47
CA ILE A 91 -8.65 -3.45 5.80
C ILE A 91 -8.19 -4.81 6.34
N PRO A 92 -6.90 -5.18 6.18
CA PRO A 92 -6.40 -6.48 6.66
C PRO A 92 -6.12 -6.50 8.16
N GLN A 93 -5.91 -5.34 8.79
CA GLN A 93 -5.57 -5.22 10.21
C GLN A 93 -6.27 -4.02 10.84
N ILE A 94 -6.67 -4.17 12.10
CA ILE A 94 -7.30 -3.13 12.92
C ILE A 94 -6.54 -2.98 14.24
N TYR A 95 -6.47 -1.75 14.74
CA TYR A 95 -5.77 -1.37 15.96
C TYR A 95 -6.67 -0.45 16.80
N HIS A 96 -6.29 -0.19 18.05
CA HIS A 96 -7.01 0.77 18.87
C HIS A 96 -7.04 2.17 18.24
N THR A 97 -5.94 2.59 17.62
CA THR A 97 -5.75 3.94 17.07
C THR A 97 -6.10 4.08 15.58
N GLY A 98 -6.30 2.98 14.86
CA GLY A 98 -6.51 3.04 13.42
C GLY A 98 -6.52 1.69 12.73
N VAL A 99 -6.28 1.69 11.43
CA VAL A 99 -6.31 0.50 10.58
C VAL A 99 -5.14 0.48 9.60
N CYS A 100 -4.80 -0.71 9.11
CA CYS A 100 -4.06 -0.82 7.87
C CYS A 100 -5.07 -0.73 6.71
N ILE A 101 -4.77 0.07 5.70
CA ILE A 101 -5.43 0.01 4.39
C ILE A 101 -4.44 -0.64 3.42
N TYR A 102 -4.93 -1.62 2.66
CA TYR A 102 -4.17 -2.31 1.62
C TYR A 102 -4.85 -2.09 0.28
N PHE A 103 -4.20 -1.31 -0.59
CA PHE A 103 -4.65 -0.99 -1.93
C PHE A 103 -4.09 -2.01 -2.94
N MET A 104 -4.87 -2.29 -3.98
CA MET A 104 -4.43 -3.00 -5.17
C MET A 104 -4.71 -2.10 -6.37
N LEU A 105 -3.68 -1.85 -7.15
CA LEU A 105 -3.71 -1.04 -8.37
C LEU A 105 -3.53 -1.95 -9.59
N GLY A 106 -4.19 -1.61 -10.69
CA GLY A 106 -3.96 -2.23 -11.98
C GLY A 106 -4.36 -1.29 -13.10
N MET A 107 -3.57 -1.21 -14.16
CA MET A 107 -3.92 -0.42 -15.34
C MET A 107 -3.30 -1.02 -16.60
N SER A 108 -3.99 -0.89 -17.72
CA SER A 108 -3.40 -1.24 -19.00
C SER A 108 -2.39 -0.17 -19.39
N VAL A 109 -1.24 -0.61 -19.89
CA VAL A 109 -0.14 0.23 -20.38
C VAL A 109 0.09 0.03 -21.88
N LYS A 110 -0.90 -0.52 -22.58
CA LYS A 110 -0.81 -0.80 -24.01
C LYS A 110 -0.66 0.48 -24.83
N GLY A 111 0.39 0.56 -25.63
CA GLY A 111 0.66 1.72 -26.49
C GLY A 111 1.14 2.95 -25.72
N ILE A 112 1.58 2.79 -24.47
CA ILE A 112 2.16 3.85 -23.66
C ILE A 112 3.67 3.76 -23.76
N ASP A 113 4.30 4.87 -24.13
CA ASP A 113 5.77 5.01 -24.09
C ASP A 113 6.26 5.01 -22.64
N GLU A 114 7.39 4.36 -22.37
CA GLU A 114 8.03 4.28 -21.04
C GLU A 114 7.03 3.91 -19.92
N PRO A 115 6.31 2.77 -20.05
CA PRO A 115 5.21 2.44 -19.16
C PRO A 115 5.67 2.19 -17.71
N GLU A 116 6.89 1.69 -17.53
CA GLU A 116 7.48 1.45 -16.20
C GLU A 116 7.72 2.76 -15.44
N GLU A 117 8.26 3.79 -16.13
CA GLU A 117 8.54 5.09 -15.52
C GLU A 117 7.25 5.78 -15.11
N LYS A 118 6.25 5.82 -16.00
CA LYS A 118 4.93 6.40 -15.70
C LYS A 118 4.22 5.66 -14.58
N PHE A 119 4.27 4.32 -14.57
CA PHE A 119 3.67 3.55 -13.49
C PHE A 119 4.39 3.80 -12.15
N SER A 120 5.73 3.91 -12.16
CA SER A 120 6.52 4.26 -10.98
C SER A 120 6.20 5.67 -10.48
N GLU A 121 6.03 6.64 -11.37
CA GLU A 121 5.62 8.00 -11.02
C GLU A 121 4.22 8.00 -10.38
N ILE A 122 3.28 7.25 -10.96
CA ILE A 122 1.95 7.08 -10.36
C ILE A 122 2.03 6.50 -8.95
N GLU A 123 2.75 5.39 -8.73
CA GLU A 123 2.87 4.81 -7.38
C GLU A 123 3.49 5.80 -6.39
N HIS A 124 4.54 6.51 -6.82
CA HIS A 124 5.21 7.50 -6.00
C HIS A 124 4.29 8.67 -5.62
N THR A 125 3.58 9.26 -6.60
CA THR A 125 2.63 10.35 -6.34
C THR A 125 1.45 9.89 -5.47
N LEU A 126 0.96 8.66 -5.67
CA LEU A 126 -0.09 8.12 -4.79
C LEU A 126 0.42 7.92 -3.36
N ARG A 127 1.69 7.54 -3.16
CA ARG A 127 2.30 7.49 -1.84
C ARG A 127 2.33 8.85 -1.17
N GLU A 128 2.73 9.88 -1.90
CA GLU A 128 2.73 11.26 -1.42
C GLU A 128 1.32 11.69 -0.99
N VAL A 129 0.30 11.41 -1.82
CA VAL A 129 -1.10 11.68 -1.50
C VAL A 129 -1.55 10.96 -0.24
N ILE A 130 -1.18 9.69 -0.06
CA ILE A 130 -1.47 8.94 1.17
C ILE A 130 -0.90 9.67 2.39
N ILE A 131 0.37 10.08 2.34
CA ILE A 131 1.05 10.74 3.46
C ILE A 131 0.40 12.09 3.77
N ASN A 132 0.15 12.91 2.75
CA ASN A 132 -0.46 14.23 2.89
C ASN A 132 -1.90 14.19 3.43
N ASN A 133 -2.58 13.04 3.31
CA ASN A 133 -3.93 12.83 3.84
C ASN A 133 -3.93 12.06 5.18
N GLY A 134 -2.78 11.91 5.84
CA GLY A 134 -2.67 11.34 7.18
C GLY A 134 -2.47 9.82 7.22
N GLY A 135 -2.02 9.22 6.13
CA GLY A 135 -1.49 7.86 6.10
C GLY A 135 0.00 7.81 6.45
N SER A 136 0.46 6.67 6.94
CA SER A 136 1.89 6.42 7.14
C SER A 136 2.60 6.08 5.82
N ILE A 137 3.92 6.22 5.84
CA ILE A 137 4.82 5.82 4.75
C ILE A 137 4.69 4.33 4.40
N SER A 138 4.47 3.47 5.39
CA SER A 138 4.30 2.02 5.24
C SER A 138 3.76 1.44 6.55
N HIS A 139 2.94 0.39 6.47
CA HIS A 139 2.55 -0.42 7.63
C HIS A 139 3.48 -1.64 7.81
N HIS A 140 3.84 -2.34 6.73
CA HIS A 140 4.65 -3.57 6.80
C HIS A 140 5.58 -3.84 5.62
N HIS A 141 5.42 -3.19 4.46
CA HIS A 141 6.34 -3.37 3.34
C HIS A 141 7.72 -2.75 3.60
N GLY A 142 7.80 -1.78 4.52
CA GLY A 142 9.01 -1.05 4.85
C GLY A 142 9.37 -0.02 3.79
N VAL A 143 10.54 0.58 3.96
CA VAL A 143 10.99 1.72 3.15
C VAL A 143 11.81 1.26 1.94
N GLY A 144 12.81 0.40 2.16
CA GLY A 144 13.75 -0.01 1.12
C GLY A 144 14.41 1.21 0.47
N LYS A 145 14.66 1.15 -0.84
CA LYS A 145 15.04 2.32 -1.64
C LYS A 145 13.82 3.08 -2.18
N LEU A 146 12.75 2.35 -2.45
CA LEU A 146 11.54 2.83 -3.12
C LEU A 146 10.90 4.03 -2.41
N ARG A 147 10.93 4.06 -1.08
CA ARG A 147 10.24 5.09 -0.28
C ARG A 147 11.22 6.02 0.45
N LYS A 148 12.50 6.00 0.09
CA LYS A 148 13.55 6.75 0.80
C LYS A 148 13.25 8.24 0.86
N ASP A 149 12.68 8.80 -0.20
CA ASP A 149 12.47 10.24 -0.36
C ASP A 149 11.38 10.76 0.59
N PHE A 150 10.53 9.88 1.14
CA PHE A 150 9.51 10.23 2.12
C PHE A 150 9.99 10.13 3.58
N LEU A 151 11.21 9.64 3.83
CA LEU A 151 11.75 9.52 5.19
C LEU A 151 11.83 10.86 5.94
N PRO A 152 12.24 11.99 5.32
CA PRO A 152 12.26 13.29 6.00
C PRO A 152 10.88 13.74 6.49
N ASN A 153 9.80 13.25 5.87
CA ASN A 153 8.42 13.57 6.29
C ASN A 153 8.00 12.77 7.53
N THR A 154 8.75 11.71 7.87
CA THR A 154 8.40 10.77 8.96
C THR A 154 9.38 10.84 10.13
N LEU A 155 10.67 11.08 9.86
CA LEU A 155 11.74 11.07 10.83
C LEU A 155 12.45 12.42 10.85
N SER A 156 12.81 12.88 12.05
CA SER A 156 13.65 14.07 12.19
C SER A 156 15.05 13.82 11.61
N GLU A 157 15.71 14.90 11.18
CA GLU A 157 17.10 14.86 10.73
C GLU A 157 18.03 14.21 11.74
N THR A 158 17.86 14.52 13.04
CA THR A 158 18.61 13.92 14.14
C THR A 158 18.41 12.40 14.22
N SER A 159 17.17 11.91 14.08
CA SER A 159 16.89 10.47 14.10
C SER A 159 17.54 9.77 12.91
N MET A 160 17.52 10.40 11.74
CA MET A 160 18.19 9.88 10.55
C MET A 160 19.71 9.85 10.74
N GLN A 161 20.29 10.90 11.33
CA GLN A 161 21.72 10.97 11.61
C GLN A 161 22.17 9.89 12.61
N LEU A 162 21.40 9.66 13.66
CA LEU A 162 21.66 8.59 14.64
C LEU A 162 21.77 7.22 13.96
N VAL A 163 20.86 6.91 13.03
CA VAL A 163 20.90 5.63 12.30
C VAL A 163 22.13 5.52 11.41
N LYS A 164 22.56 6.62 10.77
CA LYS A 164 23.79 6.65 9.95
C LYS A 164 25.03 6.40 10.81
N GLU A 165 25.12 7.04 11.97
CA GLU A 165 26.24 6.86 12.91
C GLU A 165 26.29 5.44 13.47
N LEU A 166 25.12 4.87 13.83
CA LEU A 166 25.02 3.49 14.27
C LEU A 166 25.51 2.52 13.19
N LYS A 167 25.09 2.72 11.93
CA LYS A 167 25.56 1.91 10.79
C LYS A 167 27.08 2.00 10.64
N LEU A 168 27.64 3.21 10.67
CA LEU A 168 29.08 3.43 10.50
C LEU A 168 29.88 2.76 11.62
N ALA A 169 29.41 2.81 12.86
CA ALA A 169 30.08 2.20 14.00
C ALA A 169 30.09 0.65 13.93
N HIS A 170 28.99 0.04 13.46
CA HIS A 170 28.85 -1.42 13.40
C HIS A 170 29.40 -2.05 12.12
N ASP A 171 29.32 -1.33 11.00
CA ASP A 171 29.75 -1.82 9.68
C ASP A 171 30.51 -0.73 8.92
N PRO A 172 31.72 -0.35 9.39
CA PRO A 172 32.50 0.75 8.82
C PRO A 172 32.96 0.47 7.38
N GLN A 173 33.10 -0.79 7.00
CA GLN A 173 33.45 -1.21 5.64
C GLN A 173 32.22 -1.35 4.73
N ASN A 174 31.02 -1.14 5.27
CA ASN A 174 29.75 -1.25 4.57
C ASN A 174 29.57 -2.60 3.84
N ILE A 175 29.94 -3.70 4.51
CA ILE A 175 29.74 -5.07 4.04
C ILE A 175 28.25 -5.32 3.76
N PHE A 176 27.36 -4.83 4.63
CA PHE A 176 25.92 -4.80 4.41
C PHE A 176 25.51 -3.58 3.57
N GLY A 177 25.96 -3.55 2.32
CA GLY A 177 25.92 -2.39 1.41
C GLY A 177 24.66 -2.21 0.56
N ALA A 178 23.51 -2.76 0.96
CA ALA A 178 22.27 -2.69 0.16
C ALA A 178 21.69 -1.27 -0.02
N LYS A 179 22.18 -0.30 0.78
CA LYS A 179 21.78 1.12 0.77
C LYS A 179 20.26 1.31 0.85
N ASN A 180 19.62 0.69 1.84
CA ASN A 180 18.19 0.82 2.08
C ASN A 180 17.89 1.93 3.11
N GLY A 181 16.69 2.49 3.03
CA GLY A 181 16.17 3.47 3.98
C GLY A 181 17.03 4.74 4.02
N ILE A 182 17.39 5.15 5.23
CA ILE A 182 18.16 6.38 5.51
C ILE A 182 19.55 6.39 4.84
N LEU A 183 20.05 5.22 4.45
CA LEU A 183 21.35 5.04 3.79
C LEU A 183 21.27 5.10 2.26
N ALA A 184 20.05 5.14 1.69
CA ALA A 184 19.84 5.26 0.27
C ALA A 184 20.19 6.69 -0.19
N LYS A 185 20.89 6.81 -1.32
CA LYS A 185 21.17 8.10 -1.97
C LYS A 185 20.05 8.39 -2.95
#